data_AF-A0A817EJF0-F1
#
_entry.id   AF-A0A817EJF0-F1
#
_cell.length_a   1.000
_cell.length_b   1.000
_cell.length_c   1.000
_cell.angle_alpha   90.00
_cell.angle_beta   90.00
_cell.angle_gamma   90.00
#
_symmetry.space_group_name_H-M   'P 1'
#
loop_
_entity.id
_entity.type
_entity.pdbx_description
1 polymer ?
#
loop_
_entity_poly.entity_id
_entity_poly.type
_entity_poly.pdbx_seq_one_letter_code
_entity_poly.pdbx_strand_id
1 'polypeptide(L)'
;MSTISSSTSKTSSFKNLEKYREKKYSNVKLVPLNNQLDGQHLLLKLTQLKLIKINKSFSRSYLFAQDFSYLDSKSSKSTLKLSGYLRGIDLSPNNLVYTPNLGTFQLEKIEQHRFQ
;
A
#
# COMPACT_ATOMS: atom_id res chain seq x y z
N MET A 1 -40.04 15.15 14.13
CA MET A 1 -39.37 16.27 13.43
C MET A 1 -38.05 16.59 14.15
N SER A 2 -36.91 16.03 13.73
CA SER A 2 -35.59 16.32 14.36
C SER A 2 -34.35 15.82 13.57
N THR A 3 -34.34 15.84 12.23
CA THR A 3 -33.20 15.35 11.43
C THR A 3 -32.29 16.45 10.85
N ILE A 4 -32.67 17.72 10.96
CA ILE A 4 -32.03 18.83 10.23
C ILE A 4 -30.70 19.30 10.87
N SER A 5 -30.49 19.10 12.17
CA SER A 5 -29.29 19.62 12.87
C SER A 5 -27.99 18.85 12.58
N SER A 6 -28.06 17.59 12.14
CA SER A 6 -26.87 16.75 11.92
C SER A 6 -26.22 16.94 10.54
N SER A 7 -26.95 17.47 9.56
CA SER A 7 -26.43 17.69 8.20
C SER A 7 -25.64 19.00 8.11
N THR A 8 -26.09 20.06 8.79
CA THR A 8 -25.41 21.36 8.81
C THR A 8 -24.06 21.30 9.53
N SER A 9 -23.96 20.55 10.63
CA SER A 9 -22.70 20.36 11.38
C SER A 9 -21.65 19.57 10.59
N LYS A 10 -22.07 18.57 9.79
CA LYS A 10 -21.17 17.81 8.90
C LYS A 10 -20.62 18.68 7.76
N THR A 11 -21.45 19.55 7.19
CA THR A 11 -20.99 20.47 6.14
C THR A 11 -20.04 21.55 6.67
N SER A 12 -20.26 22.07 7.89
CA SER A 12 -19.38 23.07 8.49
C SER A 12 -18.03 22.49 8.91
N SER A 13 -18.02 21.28 9.48
CA SER A 13 -16.78 20.57 9.82
C SER A 13 -15.95 20.20 8.59
N PHE A 14 -16.59 19.80 7.48
CA PHE A 14 -15.88 19.56 6.22
C PHE A 14 -15.20 20.83 5.67
N LYS A 15 -15.89 21.98 5.70
CA LYS A 15 -15.30 23.27 5.31
C LYS A 15 -14.07 23.64 6.17
N ASN A 16 -14.09 23.31 7.45
CA ASN A 16 -12.94 23.54 8.32
C ASN A 16 -11.75 22.63 7.95
N LEU A 17 -12.01 21.38 7.56
CA LEU A 17 -10.98 20.46 7.07
C LEU A 17 -10.38 20.93 5.74
N GLU A 18 -11.18 21.49 4.83
CA GLU A 18 -10.68 22.07 3.58
C GLU A 18 -9.73 23.24 3.85
N LYS A 19 -10.10 24.15 4.77
CA LYS A 19 -9.22 25.25 5.20
C LYS A 19 -7.91 24.75 5.82
N TYR A 20 -7.96 23.70 6.65
CA TYR A 20 -6.75 23.12 7.25
C TYR A 20 -5.87 22.46 6.19
N ARG A 21 -6.47 21.73 5.25
CA ARG A 21 -5.78 21.08 4.15
C ARG A 21 -5.05 22.10 3.28
N GLU A 22 -5.70 23.20 2.89
CA GLU A 22 -5.08 24.23 2.03
C GLU A 22 -3.79 24.80 2.61
N LYS A 23 -3.70 24.90 3.95
CA LYS A 23 -2.47 25.31 4.63
C LYS A 23 -1.32 24.31 4.49
N LYS A 24 -1.61 23.01 4.43
CA LYS A 24 -0.60 21.93 4.48
C LYS A 24 -0.32 21.30 3.11
N TYR A 25 -1.33 21.22 2.25
CA TYR A 25 -1.31 20.60 0.93
C TYR A 25 -2.11 21.46 -0.04
N SER A 26 -1.42 22.31 -0.80
CA SER A 26 -2.04 23.31 -1.68
C SER A 26 -2.74 22.72 -2.91
N ASN A 27 -2.36 21.52 -3.36
CA ASN A 27 -2.83 20.94 -4.63
C ASN A 27 -3.62 19.62 -4.48
N VAL A 28 -4.14 19.33 -3.30
CA VAL A 28 -4.89 18.09 -3.04
C VAL A 28 -6.36 18.42 -2.81
N LYS A 29 -7.27 17.81 -3.58
CA LYS A 29 -8.72 17.94 -3.37
C LYS A 29 -9.20 16.87 -2.40
N LEU A 30 -10.03 17.25 -1.43
CA LEU A 30 -10.71 16.26 -0.56
C LEU A 30 -11.86 15.63 -1.32
N VAL A 31 -12.03 14.32 -1.11
CA VAL A 31 -13.17 13.57 -1.63
C VAL A 31 -13.97 13.12 -0.41
N PRO A 32 -15.20 13.61 -0.21
CA PRO A 32 -16.05 13.11 0.86
C PRO A 32 -16.44 11.66 0.56
N LEU A 33 -16.45 10.79 1.57
CA LEU A 33 -16.88 9.41 1.47
C LEU A 33 -18.13 9.21 2.33
N ASN A 34 -19.22 9.88 1.93
CA ASN A 34 -20.48 9.84 2.67
C ASN A 34 -21.42 8.78 2.08
N ASN A 35 -21.40 8.63 0.76
CA ASN A 35 -22.24 7.69 0.03
C ASN A 35 -21.40 6.63 -0.69
N GLN A 36 -22.01 5.48 -0.99
CA GLN A 36 -21.38 4.41 -1.76
C GLN A 36 -20.96 4.87 -3.17
N LEU A 37 -21.75 5.74 -3.80
CA LEU A 37 -21.43 6.35 -5.09
C LEU A 37 -20.12 7.15 -5.03
N ASP A 38 -19.91 7.90 -3.95
CA ASP A 38 -18.66 8.65 -3.75
C ASP A 38 -17.46 7.69 -3.66
N GLY A 39 -17.64 6.53 -3.00
CA GLY A 39 -16.64 5.46 -2.93
C GLY A 39 -16.30 4.86 -4.29
N GLN A 40 -17.30 4.62 -5.13
CA GLN A 40 -17.09 4.14 -6.51
C GLN A 40 -16.35 5.18 -7.36
N HIS A 41 -16.72 6.46 -7.24
CA HIS A 41 -16.00 7.55 -7.92
C HIS A 41 -14.54 7.66 -7.46
N LEU A 42 -14.28 7.48 -6.16
CA LEU A 42 -12.92 7.46 -5.63
C LEU A 42 -12.11 6.30 -6.22
N LEU A 43 -12.68 5.09 -6.28
CA LEU A 43 -12.00 3.93 -6.83
C LEU A 43 -11.63 4.14 -8.30
N LEU A 44 -12.58 4.62 -9.12
CA LEU A 44 -12.32 4.96 -10.52
C LEU A 44 -11.18 5.99 -10.61
N LYS A 45 -11.21 7.03 -9.78
CA LYS A 45 -10.14 8.02 -9.74
C LYS A 45 -8.79 7.38 -9.41
N LEU A 46 -8.70 6.52 -8.39
CA LEU A 46 -7.45 5.83 -8.03
C LEU A 46 -6.87 5.01 -9.20
N THR A 47 -7.72 4.36 -10.00
CA THR A 47 -7.26 3.60 -11.17
C THR A 47 -6.74 4.48 -12.32
N GLN A 48 -7.27 5.69 -12.47
CA GLN A 48 -6.93 6.61 -13.55
C GLN A 48 -5.78 7.58 -13.19
N LEU A 49 -5.42 7.67 -11.91
CA LEU A 49 -4.37 8.58 -11.47
C LEU A 49 -3.01 8.17 -12.05
N LYS A 50 -2.31 9.15 -12.63
CA LYS A 50 -0.93 8.99 -13.06
C LYS A 50 -0.05 8.67 -11.84
N LEU A 51 0.54 7.49 -11.85
CA LEU A 51 1.46 7.07 -10.79
C LEU A 51 2.69 7.99 -10.75
N ILE A 52 2.98 8.53 -9.57
CA ILE A 52 4.21 9.27 -9.31
C ILE A 52 5.31 8.24 -9.06
N LYS A 53 6.31 8.22 -9.95
CA LYS A 53 7.46 7.32 -9.79
C LYS A 53 8.39 7.87 -8.71
N ILE A 54 8.47 7.18 -7.56
CA ILE A 54 9.45 7.48 -6.52
C ILE A 54 10.74 6.74 -6.91
N ASN A 55 11.74 7.47 -7.41
CA ASN A 55 12.98 6.91 -8.00
C ASN A 55 13.61 5.77 -7.19
N LYS A 56 13.68 5.90 -5.85
CA LYS A 56 14.29 4.89 -4.98
C LYS A 56 13.54 3.55 -4.95
N SER A 57 12.21 3.57 -5.03
CA SER A 57 11.39 2.36 -4.98
C SER A 57 11.39 1.61 -6.31
N PHE A 58 11.53 2.32 -7.44
CA PHE A 58 11.59 1.69 -8.76
C PHE A 58 12.99 1.12 -9.10
N SER A 59 14.04 1.59 -8.43
CA SER A 59 15.41 1.09 -8.63
C SER A 59 15.73 -0.22 -7.87
N ARG A 60 14.83 -0.70 -7.00
CA ARG A 60 15.06 -1.90 -6.20
C ARG A 60 13.86 -2.83 -6.33
N SER A 61 14.13 -4.13 -6.36
CA SER A 61 13.09 -5.16 -6.25
C SER A 61 12.49 -5.12 -4.85
N TYR A 62 11.17 -5.05 -4.73
CA TYR A 62 10.47 -5.15 -3.45
C TYR A 62 9.18 -5.96 -3.61
N LEU A 63 8.73 -6.56 -2.51
CA LEU A 63 7.55 -7.40 -2.48
C LEU A 63 6.81 -7.16 -1.17
N PHE A 64 5.49 -7.15 -1.23
CA PHE A 64 4.63 -7.23 -0.05
C PHE A 64 4.19 -8.68 0.11
N ALA A 65 4.51 -9.28 1.26
CA ALA A 65 4.09 -10.64 1.58
C ALA A 65 2.57 -10.67 1.76
N GLN A 66 1.91 -11.53 1.00
CA GLN A 66 0.48 -11.83 1.15
C GLN A 66 0.30 -12.97 2.13
N ASP A 67 1.01 -14.08 1.88
CA ASP A 67 1.08 -15.20 2.82
C ASP A 67 2.54 -15.50 3.18
N PHE A 68 2.73 -15.96 4.42
CA PHE A 68 4.02 -16.42 4.93
C PHE A 68 3.86 -17.78 5.59
N SER A 69 4.88 -18.62 5.44
CA SER A 69 4.97 -19.91 6.13
C SER A 69 6.40 -20.14 6.57
N TYR A 70 6.54 -20.78 7.73
CA TYR A 70 7.83 -21.12 8.29
C TYR A 70 8.10 -22.59 8.05
N LEU A 71 9.26 -22.89 7.46
CA LEU A 71 9.72 -24.26 7.30
C LEU A 71 10.79 -24.51 8.37
N ASP A 72 10.45 -25.37 9.32
CA ASP A 72 11.38 -25.80 10.36
C ASP A 72 12.52 -26.58 9.72
N SER A 73 13.73 -26.03 9.81
CA SER A 73 14.96 -26.73 9.45
C SER A 73 15.72 -27.12 10.70
N LYS A 74 16.36 -28.29 10.64
CA LYS A 74 17.10 -28.86 11.76
C LYS A 74 18.34 -27.99 12.04
N SER A 75 18.43 -27.52 13.29
CA SER A 75 19.65 -27.17 14.03
C SER A 75 20.16 -25.71 14.13
N SER A 76 19.43 -24.66 13.72
CA SER A 76 19.61 -23.22 14.14
C SER A 76 19.18 -22.20 13.09
N LYS A 77 18.97 -22.64 11.84
CA LYS A 77 18.51 -21.81 10.74
C LYS A 77 17.11 -22.23 10.36
N SER A 78 16.30 -21.28 9.95
CA SER A 78 14.95 -21.52 9.48
C SER A 78 14.70 -20.84 8.16
N THR A 79 13.84 -21.45 7.36
CA THR A 79 13.53 -20.95 6.03
C THR A 79 12.15 -20.30 6.07
N LEU A 80 12.11 -19.00 5.81
CA LEU A 80 10.87 -18.24 5.69
C LEU A 80 10.41 -18.28 4.23
N LYS A 81 9.29 -18.96 3.97
CA LYS A 81 8.64 -18.95 2.67
C LYS A 81 7.65 -17.79 2.62
N LEU A 82 7.94 -16.82 1.75
CA LEU A 82 7.10 -15.67 1.47
C LEU A 82 6.47 -15.79 0.10
N SER A 83 5.19 -15.45 0.00
CA SER A 83 4.45 -15.40 -1.26
C SER A 83 3.85 -14.01 -1.46
N GLY A 84 3.86 -13.54 -2.70
CA GLY A 84 3.34 -12.23 -3.05
C GLY A 84 3.77 -11.79 -4.44
N TYR A 85 3.43 -10.55 -4.79
CA TYR A 85 3.72 -9.99 -6.10
C TYR A 85 4.99 -9.14 -6.07
N LEU A 86 5.93 -9.47 -6.95
CA LEU A 86 7.15 -8.69 -7.14
C LEU A 86 6.83 -7.34 -7.80
N ARG A 87 7.44 -6.26 -7.30
CA ARG A 87 7.33 -4.90 -7.85
C ARG A 87 8.73 -4.29 -8.03
N GLY A 88 8.86 -3.38 -8.99
CA GLY A 88 10.13 -2.73 -9.31
C GLY A 88 10.91 -3.49 -10.39
N ILE A 89 12.14 -3.89 -10.08
CA ILE A 89 13.05 -4.65 -10.95
C ILE A 89 12.95 -6.15 -10.63
N ASP A 90 13.37 -6.99 -11.57
CA ASP A 90 13.50 -8.42 -11.39
C ASP A 90 14.37 -8.79 -10.18
N LEU A 91 13.94 -9.81 -9.45
CA LEU A 91 14.61 -10.32 -8.25
C LEU A 91 15.63 -11.39 -8.65
N SER A 92 16.86 -11.24 -8.18
CA SER A 92 17.92 -12.24 -8.34
C SER A 92 18.15 -12.99 -7.02
N PRO A 93 18.31 -14.34 -7.04
CA PRO A 93 18.58 -15.13 -5.84
C PRO A 93 19.95 -14.80 -5.22
N ASN A 94 20.86 -14.23 -6.00
CA ASN A 94 22.20 -13.84 -5.54
C ASN A 94 22.19 -12.54 -4.73
N ASN A 95 21.10 -11.78 -4.78
CA ASN A 95 21.00 -10.52 -4.06
C ASN A 95 20.51 -10.75 -2.61
N LEU A 96 21.02 -9.94 -1.69
CA LEU A 96 20.53 -9.91 -0.32
C LEU A 96 19.14 -9.26 -0.26
N VAL A 97 18.28 -9.81 0.58
CA VAL A 97 16.96 -9.26 0.87
C VAL A 97 16.98 -8.62 2.24
N TYR A 98 16.52 -7.36 2.30
CA TYR A 98 16.32 -6.65 3.56
C TYR A 98 14.87 -6.78 4.00
N THR A 99 14.68 -7.31 5.19
CA THR A 99 13.39 -7.34 5.89
C THR A 99 13.37 -6.26 6.97
N PRO A 100 12.38 -5.35 6.98
CA PRO A 100 12.27 -4.33 8.01
C PRO A 100 12.27 -4.96 9.41
N ASN A 101 13.02 -4.38 10.33
CA ASN A 101 13.15 -4.79 11.73
C ASN A 101 13.82 -6.16 12.01
N LEU A 102 14.13 -6.96 10.98
CA LEU A 102 14.77 -8.28 11.14
C LEU A 102 16.21 -8.33 10.57
N GLY A 103 16.54 -7.43 9.64
CA GLY A 103 17.87 -7.33 9.05
C GLY A 103 17.94 -7.83 7.62
N THR A 104 19.14 -8.22 7.19
CA THR A 104 19.43 -8.69 5.82
C THR A 104 19.64 -10.20 5.79
N PHE A 105 18.99 -10.87 4.85
CA PHE A 105 19.03 -12.32 4.68
C PHE A 105 19.38 -12.69 3.24
N GLN A 106 19.98 -13.87 3.04
CA GLN A 106 20.24 -14.43 1.73
C GLN A 106 19.06 -15.28 1.29
N LEU A 107 18.67 -15.16 0.01
CA LEU A 107 17.65 -16.02 -0.57
C LEU A 107 18.21 -17.41 -0.86
N GLU A 108 17.44 -18.43 -0.52
CA GLU A 108 17.76 -19.82 -0.86
C GLU A 108 17.16 -20.23 -2.21
N LYS A 109 15.89 -19.86 -2.45
CA LYS A 109 15.14 -20.25 -3.64
C LYS A 109 14.11 -19.19 -4.03
N ILE A 110 13.90 -19.04 -5.33
CA ILE A 110 12.79 -18.24 -5.89
C ILE A 110 11.93 -19.19 -6.72
N GLU A 111 10.64 -19.22 -6.43
CA GLU A 111 9.63 -19.98 -7.18
C GLU A 111 8.65 -19.00 -7.85
N GLN A 112 8.42 -19.16 -9.15
CA GLN A 112 7.42 -18.37 -9.87
C GLN A 112 6.12 -19.17 -9.97
N HIS A 113 5.07 -18.69 -9.31
CA HIS A 113 3.72 -19.21 -9.50
C HIS A 113 3.09 -18.54 -10.73
N ARG A 114 2.88 -19.32 -11.80
CA ARG A 114 2.05 -18.89 -12.94
C ARG A 114 0.61 -19.25 -12.64
N PHE A 115 -0.27 -18.24 -12.61
CA PHE A 115 -1.70 -18.46 -12.59
C PHE A 115 -2.12 -19.03 -13.96
N GLN A 116 -2.58 -20.29 -13.98
CA GLN A 116 -3.22 -20.92 -15.14
C GLN A 116 -4.71 -20.58 -15.16
#